data_AF-A0A849HIA4-F1
#
_entry.id   AF-A0A849HIA4-F1
#
_cell.length_a   1.000
_cell.length_b   1.000
_cell.length_c   1.000
_cell.angle_alpha   90.00
_cell.angle_beta   90.00
_cell.angle_gamma   90.00
#
_symmetry.space_group_name_H-M   'P 1'
#
loop_
_entity.id
_entity.type
_entity.pdbx_description
1 polymer ?
#
loop_
_entity_poly.entity_id
_entity_poly.type
_entity_poly.pdbx_seq_one_letter_code
_entity_poly.pdbx_strand_id
1 'polypeptide(L)'
;MSTSKVWSMIRDVYLGENMAPYRPLAPRRAVLPLATDRIMTRSEVDALPGASRWWADVEAAWETGRKPTETLPLLERFDYQSQLSAQLPLATHRVVYSKAGSSLAAARIASSAAVIDHKLYWAAVGSADEGRYLEAILNSHTLLERVRPLQTKGLFGPRDFDKYVFHVPFPVFDPAIPEHIAIAQLAAQAEQVAAAVDLTMITKFTDARNKVRTALDDAGLARALEVAVGQVLPTLTSRATGHSAHAIRLNRVWPRRPDEDFHRTLVFEARL
;
A
#
# COMPACT_ATOMS: atom_id res chain seq x y z
N MET A 1 -30.98 -0.06 16.93
CA MET A 1 -29.96 0.92 16.45
C MET A 1 -28.57 0.75 17.06
N SER A 2 -28.40 0.14 18.24
CA SER A 2 -27.09 0.07 18.93
C SER A 2 -26.06 -0.90 18.31
N THR A 3 -26.49 -2.09 17.87
CA THR A 3 -25.56 -3.14 17.40
C THR A 3 -24.81 -2.75 16.13
N SER A 4 -25.45 -2.00 15.23
CA SER A 4 -24.86 -1.54 13.97
C SER A 4 -23.64 -0.62 14.17
N LYS A 5 -23.59 0.14 15.28
CA LYS A 5 -22.47 1.05 15.57
C LYS A 5 -21.27 0.33 16.22
N VAL A 6 -21.49 -0.78 16.92
CA VAL A 6 -20.38 -1.60 17.42
C VAL A 6 -19.69 -2.33 16.27
N TRP A 7 -20.48 -2.86 15.32
CA TRP A 7 -19.93 -3.42 14.07
C TRP A 7 -19.16 -2.37 13.26
N SER A 8 -19.50 -1.09 13.38
CA SER A 8 -18.73 -0.02 12.76
C SER A 8 -17.41 0.29 13.46
N MET A 9 -16.99 -0.39 14.54
CA MET A 9 -15.60 -0.31 15.01
C MET A 9 -14.75 -1.46 14.48
N ILE A 10 -15.38 -2.56 14.03
CA ILE A 10 -14.67 -3.70 13.47
C ILE A 10 -14.28 -3.37 12.03
N ARG A 11 -12.99 -3.50 11.73
CA ARG A 11 -12.38 -3.15 10.46
C ARG A 11 -11.49 -4.29 9.98
N ASP A 12 -11.51 -4.50 8.67
CA ASP A 12 -10.45 -5.25 8.01
C ASP A 12 -9.19 -4.40 7.99
N VAL A 13 -8.08 -4.96 8.44
CA VAL A 13 -6.77 -4.31 8.50
C VAL A 13 -5.79 -5.14 7.70
N TYR A 14 -5.19 -4.50 6.70
CA TYR A 14 -4.13 -5.08 5.90
C TYR A 14 -2.76 -4.71 6.47
N LEU A 15 -2.01 -5.74 6.85
CA LEU A 15 -0.64 -5.68 7.33
C LEU A 15 0.35 -5.98 6.19
N GLY A 16 1.63 -5.74 6.43
CA GLY A 16 2.71 -6.07 5.47
C GLY A 16 2.66 -7.49 4.92
N GLU A 17 2.22 -8.45 5.73
CA GLU A 17 2.05 -9.87 5.38
C GLU A 17 0.83 -10.15 4.49
N ASN A 18 -0.14 -9.24 4.41
CA ASN A 18 -1.39 -9.47 3.69
C ASN A 18 -1.32 -9.07 2.21
N MET A 19 -0.14 -8.77 1.67
CA MET A 19 0.03 -8.40 0.25
C MET A 19 0.77 -9.49 -0.51
N ALA A 20 0.16 -9.99 -1.59
CA ALA A 20 0.80 -10.75 -2.65
C ALA A 20 0.64 -10.02 -4.00
N PRO A 21 1.48 -10.30 -5.01
CA PRO A 21 1.36 -9.66 -6.32
C PRO A 21 -0.04 -9.86 -6.90
N TYR A 22 -0.72 -8.76 -7.24
CA TYR A 22 -2.08 -8.76 -7.81
C TYR A 22 -3.17 -9.37 -6.91
N ARG A 23 -2.88 -9.60 -5.62
CA ARG A 23 -3.84 -10.21 -4.69
C ARG A 23 -3.66 -9.73 -3.25
N PRO A 24 -4.66 -9.04 -2.66
CA PRO A 24 -4.72 -8.91 -1.22
C PRO A 24 -5.04 -10.28 -0.60
N LEU A 25 -4.26 -10.69 0.40
CA LEU A 25 -4.51 -11.87 1.21
C LEU A 25 -5.54 -11.54 2.31
N ALA A 26 -6.04 -12.57 3.01
CA ALA A 26 -7.03 -12.39 4.06
C ALA A 26 -6.56 -11.33 5.09
N PRO A 27 -7.31 -10.23 5.30
CA PRO A 27 -6.96 -9.20 6.27
C PRO A 27 -7.13 -9.71 7.70
N ARG A 28 -6.53 -8.99 8.65
CA ARG A 28 -6.84 -9.17 10.08
C ARG A 28 -8.11 -8.39 10.41
N ARG A 29 -8.92 -8.87 11.34
CA ARG A 29 -9.99 -8.05 11.92
C ARG A 29 -9.47 -7.35 13.17
N ALA A 30 -9.66 -6.04 13.24
CA ALA A 30 -9.32 -5.24 14.40
C ALA A 30 -10.51 -4.38 14.82
N VAL A 31 -10.55 -4.02 16.10
CA VAL A 31 -11.46 -3.00 16.61
C VAL A 31 -10.70 -1.68 16.61
N LEU A 32 -11.14 -0.74 15.78
CA LEU A 32 -10.54 0.58 15.63
C LEU A 32 -11.54 1.65 16.09
N PRO A 33 -11.08 2.75 16.70
CA PRO A 33 -11.93 3.84 17.16
C PRO A 33 -12.38 4.71 15.98
N LEU A 34 -13.06 4.12 15.00
CA LEU A 34 -13.46 4.78 13.76
C LEU A 34 -14.97 4.87 13.65
N ALA A 35 -15.44 6.08 13.37
CA ALA A 35 -16.73 6.28 12.73
C ALA A 35 -16.59 5.99 11.22
N THR A 36 -17.57 6.43 10.43
CA THR A 36 -17.53 6.28 8.96
C THR A 36 -16.41 7.11 8.33
N ASP A 37 -16.14 8.31 8.86
CA ASP A 37 -15.33 9.35 8.20
C ASP A 37 -14.28 10.01 9.10
N ARG A 38 -14.23 9.65 10.38
CA ARG A 38 -13.32 10.23 11.37
C ARG A 38 -13.00 9.24 12.48
N ILE A 39 -12.01 9.59 13.28
CA ILE A 39 -11.69 8.92 14.52
C ILE A 39 -12.72 9.34 15.58
N MET A 40 -13.24 8.37 16.31
CA MET A 40 -14.22 8.60 17.38
C MET A 40 -13.59 9.28 18.57
N THR A 41 -14.33 10.13 19.26
CA THR A 41 -13.92 10.67 20.56
C THR A 41 -14.10 9.61 21.65
N ARG A 42 -13.47 9.84 22.82
CA ARG A 42 -13.62 8.96 23.98
C ARG A 42 -15.08 8.81 24.40
N SER A 43 -15.83 9.91 24.44
CA SER A 43 -17.25 9.90 24.81
C SER A 43 -18.11 9.13 23.82
N GLU A 44 -17.79 9.17 22.52
CA GLU A 44 -18.48 8.38 21.51
C GLU A 44 -18.22 6.88 21.67
N VAL A 45 -16.99 6.48 22.01
CA VAL A 45 -16.64 5.09 22.30
C VAL A 45 -17.34 4.61 23.58
N ASP A 46 -17.34 5.41 24.63
CA ASP A 46 -17.98 5.08 25.91
C ASP A 46 -19.50 4.96 25.79
N ALA A 47 -20.11 5.72 24.87
CA ALA A 47 -21.54 5.65 24.58
C ALA A 47 -21.96 4.37 23.81
N LEU A 48 -21.01 3.54 23.33
CA LEU A 48 -21.31 2.30 22.63
C LEU A 48 -21.45 1.12 23.60
N PRO A 49 -22.64 0.51 23.71
CA PRO A 49 -22.86 -0.64 24.58
C PRO A 49 -21.93 -1.82 24.23
N GLY A 50 -21.21 -2.32 25.23
CA GLY A 50 -20.24 -3.41 25.07
C GLY A 50 -18.83 -2.97 24.65
N ALA A 51 -18.69 -1.78 24.02
CA ALA A 51 -17.38 -1.25 23.62
C ALA A 51 -16.66 -0.55 24.78
N SER A 52 -17.37 0.17 25.66
CA SER A 52 -16.74 0.93 26.76
C SER A 52 -15.89 0.05 27.69
N ARG A 53 -16.42 -1.10 28.15
CA ARG A 53 -15.65 -2.04 28.97
C ARG A 53 -14.43 -2.57 28.23
N TRP A 54 -14.62 -3.01 26.98
CA TRP A 54 -13.52 -3.52 26.15
C TRP A 54 -12.44 -2.45 25.94
N TRP A 55 -12.83 -1.20 25.68
CA TRP A 55 -11.90 -0.08 25.50
C TRP A 55 -11.15 0.25 26.78
N ALA A 56 -11.82 0.22 27.94
CA ALA A 56 -11.18 0.42 29.23
C ALA A 56 -10.10 -0.64 29.51
N ASP A 57 -10.39 -1.92 29.22
CA ASP A 57 -9.43 -3.02 29.36
C ASP A 57 -8.21 -2.83 28.43
N VAL A 58 -8.46 -2.38 27.20
CA VAL A 58 -7.41 -2.13 26.19
C VAL A 58 -6.55 -0.91 26.55
N GLU A 59 -7.14 0.18 27.05
CA GLU A 59 -6.40 1.35 27.56
C GLU A 59 -5.51 0.97 28.75
N ALA A 60 -6.03 0.20 29.72
CA ALA A 60 -5.24 -0.25 30.86
C ALA A 60 -4.05 -1.13 30.43
N ALA A 61 -4.26 -2.01 29.44
CA ALA A 61 -3.18 -2.80 28.87
C ALA A 61 -2.13 -1.93 28.15
N TRP A 62 -2.56 -0.91 27.41
CA TRP A 62 -1.67 0.07 26.80
C TRP A 62 -0.87 0.86 27.84
N GLU A 63 -1.51 1.38 28.89
CA GLU A 63 -0.85 2.13 29.95
C GLU A 63 0.22 1.31 30.67
N THR A 64 -0.05 0.01 30.87
CA THR A 64 0.91 -0.92 31.49
C THR A 64 2.07 -1.27 30.55
N GLY A 65 1.81 -1.42 29.25
CA GLY A 65 2.77 -1.91 28.26
C GLY A 65 3.52 -0.82 27.47
N ARG A 66 3.08 0.44 27.52
CA ARG A 66 3.71 1.53 26.78
C ARG A 66 5.09 1.87 27.34
N LYS A 67 5.92 2.45 26.48
CA LYS A 67 7.25 2.93 26.89
C LYS A 67 7.10 4.00 27.97
N PRO A 68 8.02 4.13 28.93
CA PRO A 68 7.93 5.16 29.98
C PRO A 68 7.87 6.59 29.45
N THR A 69 8.41 6.84 28.26
CA THR A 69 8.38 8.16 27.59
C THR A 69 7.06 8.45 26.87
N GLU A 70 6.20 7.46 26.70
CA GLU A 70 4.91 7.60 26.02
C GLU A 70 3.82 7.80 27.08
N THR A 71 3.27 9.02 27.14
CA THR A 71 2.27 9.41 28.13
C THR A 71 0.88 9.55 27.53
N LEU A 72 0.74 9.47 26.19
CA LEU A 72 -0.55 9.63 25.53
C LEU A 72 -1.47 8.41 25.77
N PRO A 73 -2.79 8.64 25.99
CA PRO A 73 -3.80 7.60 25.94
C PRO A 73 -3.77 6.86 24.60
N LEU A 74 -4.21 5.59 24.59
CA LEU A 74 -4.20 4.80 23.37
C LEU A 74 -5.06 5.43 22.27
N LEU A 75 -6.22 5.97 22.62
CA LEU A 75 -7.11 6.62 21.66
C LEU A 75 -6.42 7.77 20.91
N GLU A 76 -5.65 8.59 21.61
CA GLU A 76 -4.86 9.67 20.98
C GLU A 76 -3.69 9.08 20.19
N ARG A 77 -3.10 7.99 20.68
CA ARG A 77 -1.99 7.32 20.02
C ARG A 77 -2.38 6.66 18.69
N PHE A 78 -3.64 6.28 18.51
CA PHE A 78 -4.15 5.73 17.26
C PHE A 78 -3.97 6.70 16.07
N ASP A 79 -3.96 8.00 16.31
CA ASP A 79 -3.69 9.01 15.27
C ASP A 79 -2.30 9.64 15.36
N TYR A 80 -1.33 8.91 15.91
CA TYR A 80 0.04 9.39 15.96
C TYR A 80 0.57 9.73 14.58
N GLN A 81 1.11 10.96 14.43
CA GLN A 81 1.55 11.52 13.15
C GLN A 81 0.47 11.47 12.07
N SER A 82 -0.81 11.56 12.46
CA SER A 82 -1.98 11.58 11.56
C SER A 82 -2.06 10.35 10.64
N GLN A 83 -1.46 9.22 11.03
CA GLN A 83 -1.37 8.03 10.19
C GLN A 83 -2.74 7.39 9.93
N LEU A 84 -3.65 7.47 10.89
CA LEU A 84 -4.99 6.89 10.76
C LEU A 84 -5.94 7.88 10.09
N SER A 85 -5.95 9.14 10.51
CA SER A 85 -6.79 10.19 9.93
C SER A 85 -6.44 10.49 8.48
N ALA A 86 -5.18 10.35 8.04
CA ALA A 86 -4.79 10.49 6.63
C ALA A 86 -5.42 9.46 5.69
N GLN A 87 -6.00 8.37 6.22
CA GLN A 87 -6.74 7.40 5.42
C GLN A 87 -8.22 7.77 5.26
N LEU A 88 -8.72 8.75 6.02
CA LEU A 88 -10.13 9.09 6.10
C LEU A 88 -10.46 10.31 5.22
N PRO A 89 -11.59 10.30 4.48
CA PRO A 89 -12.50 9.16 4.29
C PRO A 89 -11.84 8.02 3.49
N LEU A 90 -12.19 6.77 3.82
CA LEU A 90 -11.58 5.59 3.20
C LEU A 90 -11.99 5.48 1.73
N ALA A 91 -11.04 5.79 0.82
CA ALA A 91 -11.25 5.64 -0.61
C ALA A 91 -11.55 4.17 -0.99
N THR A 92 -12.59 3.96 -1.79
CA THR A 92 -13.00 2.61 -2.23
C THR A 92 -11.90 1.91 -3.01
N HIS A 93 -11.26 2.61 -3.96
CA HIS A 93 -10.19 2.05 -4.77
C HIS A 93 -8.84 2.57 -4.29
N ARG A 94 -8.01 1.64 -3.81
CA ARG A 94 -6.64 1.92 -3.39
C ARG A 94 -5.69 0.89 -3.99
N VAL A 95 -4.50 1.32 -4.37
CA VAL A 95 -3.37 0.44 -4.66
C VAL A 95 -2.46 0.43 -3.46
N VAL A 96 -2.07 -0.75 -3.02
CA VAL A 96 -1.28 -0.96 -1.79
C VAL A 96 -0.05 -1.77 -2.12
N TYR A 97 1.10 -1.42 -1.56
CA TYR A 97 2.35 -2.15 -1.77
C TYR A 97 3.17 -2.32 -0.50
N SER A 98 3.94 -3.42 -0.45
CA SER A 98 4.77 -3.77 0.70
C SER A 98 5.93 -2.78 0.91
N LYS A 99 6.05 -2.20 2.11
CA LYS A 99 7.18 -1.31 2.47
C LYS A 99 8.52 -2.04 2.53
N ALA A 100 8.51 -3.33 2.93
CA ALA A 100 9.71 -4.10 3.21
C ALA A 100 9.74 -5.41 2.41
N GLY A 101 10.96 -5.84 2.05
CA GLY A 101 11.24 -7.11 1.37
C GLY A 101 12.26 -6.98 0.25
N SER A 102 12.71 -8.12 -0.28
CA SER A 102 13.60 -8.19 -1.44
C SER A 102 12.90 -7.94 -2.78
N SER A 103 11.57 -8.00 -2.80
CA SER A 103 10.71 -7.73 -3.95
C SER A 103 9.46 -7.00 -3.48
N LEU A 104 8.92 -6.12 -4.34
CA LEU A 104 7.62 -5.51 -4.11
C LEU A 104 6.52 -6.55 -4.32
N ALA A 105 5.49 -6.44 -3.49
CA ALA A 105 4.18 -7.04 -3.73
C ALA A 105 3.16 -5.92 -3.64
N ALA A 106 2.47 -5.65 -4.75
CA ALA A 106 1.39 -4.68 -4.82
C ALA A 106 0.07 -5.36 -5.14
N ALA A 107 -1.01 -4.85 -4.54
CA ALA A 107 -2.36 -5.33 -4.73
C ALA A 107 -3.36 -4.17 -4.75
N ARG A 108 -4.45 -4.28 -5.50
CA ARG A 108 -5.59 -3.37 -5.40
C ARG A 108 -6.57 -3.81 -4.32
N ILE A 109 -7.07 -2.84 -3.55
CA ILE A 109 -8.13 -3.02 -2.56
C ILE A 109 -9.35 -2.22 -3.03
N ALA A 110 -10.49 -2.92 -3.14
CA ALA A 110 -11.79 -2.36 -3.48
C ALA A 110 -12.72 -2.42 -2.27
N SER A 111 -12.43 -1.62 -1.25
CA SER A 111 -13.18 -1.60 0.02
C SER A 111 -13.20 -0.20 0.62
N SER A 112 -14.39 0.29 0.95
CA SER A 112 -14.61 1.57 1.66
C SER A 112 -14.50 1.44 3.19
N ALA A 113 -14.08 0.27 3.70
CA ALA A 113 -13.98 -0.01 5.13
C ALA A 113 -12.61 -0.55 5.56
N ALA A 114 -11.75 -0.96 4.62
CA ALA A 114 -10.44 -1.51 4.97
C ALA A 114 -9.46 -0.43 5.42
N VAL A 115 -8.62 -0.73 6.42
CA VAL A 115 -7.54 0.13 6.92
C VAL A 115 -6.18 -0.49 6.58
N ILE A 116 -5.20 0.35 6.25
CA ILE A 116 -3.87 -0.06 5.82
C ILE A 116 -2.86 0.24 6.93
N ASP A 117 -2.10 -0.77 7.37
CA ASP A 117 -1.06 -0.61 8.39
C ASP A 117 0.21 0.06 7.84
N HIS A 118 1.01 0.62 8.75
CA HIS A 118 2.26 1.32 8.46
C HIS A 118 3.35 0.48 7.76
N LYS A 119 3.24 -0.85 7.73
CA LYS A 119 4.13 -1.72 6.92
C LYS A 119 3.74 -1.79 5.45
N LEU A 120 2.70 -1.08 5.05
CA LEU A 120 2.26 -0.92 3.68
C LEU A 120 2.25 0.57 3.32
N TYR A 121 2.46 0.87 2.04
CA TYR A 121 2.13 2.15 1.44
C TYR A 121 0.90 1.99 0.57
N TRP A 122 0.14 3.07 0.40
CA TRP A 122 -1.06 3.07 -0.40
C TRP A 122 -1.23 4.39 -1.14
N ALA A 123 -2.02 4.34 -2.22
CA ALA A 123 -2.52 5.51 -2.93
C ALA A 123 -3.99 5.28 -3.32
N ALA A 124 -4.83 6.29 -3.14
CA ALA A 124 -6.17 6.30 -3.70
C ALA A 124 -6.09 6.45 -5.23
N VAL A 125 -6.99 5.77 -5.95
CA VAL A 125 -7.09 5.84 -7.41
C VAL A 125 -8.55 6.08 -7.80
N GLY A 126 -8.78 6.77 -8.91
CA GLY A 126 -10.10 7.16 -9.38
C GLY A 126 -10.88 6.02 -10.05
N SER A 127 -10.21 4.94 -10.45
CA SER A 127 -10.87 3.80 -11.11
C SER A 127 -10.14 2.47 -10.87
N ALA A 128 -10.82 1.36 -11.19
CA ALA A 128 -10.19 0.05 -11.18
C ALA A 128 -9.03 -0.06 -12.18
N ASP A 129 -9.17 0.55 -13.37
CA ASP A 129 -8.16 0.47 -14.43
C ASP A 129 -6.92 1.31 -14.11
N GLU A 130 -7.10 2.51 -13.54
CA GLU A 130 -5.99 3.29 -12.98
C GLU A 130 -5.25 2.50 -11.89
N GLY A 131 -6.00 1.81 -11.02
CA GLY A 131 -5.42 0.97 -10.00
C GLY A 131 -4.61 -0.19 -10.56
N ARG A 132 -5.15 -0.89 -11.56
CA ARG A 132 -4.49 -2.01 -12.23
C ARG A 132 -3.24 -1.59 -13.00
N TYR A 133 -3.29 -0.44 -13.66
CA TYR A 133 -2.12 0.16 -14.31
C TYR A 133 -0.99 0.40 -13.30
N LEU A 134 -1.29 1.05 -12.17
CA LEU A 134 -0.30 1.31 -11.13
C LEU A 134 0.20 0.03 -10.45
N GLU A 135 -0.70 -0.89 -10.13
CA GLU A 135 -0.37 -2.20 -9.54
C GLU A 135 0.56 -3.02 -10.45
N ALA A 136 0.36 -2.97 -11.77
CA ALA A 136 1.23 -3.63 -12.75
C ALA A 136 2.66 -3.07 -12.72
N ILE A 137 2.78 -1.75 -12.71
CA ILE A 137 4.07 -1.07 -12.64
C ILE A 137 4.79 -1.43 -11.34
N LEU A 138 4.09 -1.39 -10.21
CA LEU A 138 4.65 -1.68 -8.88
C LEU A 138 5.09 -3.15 -8.72
N ASN A 139 4.43 -4.08 -9.40
CA ASN A 139 4.83 -5.50 -9.39
C ASN A 139 5.90 -5.83 -10.43
N SER A 140 6.31 -4.89 -11.28
CA SER A 140 7.25 -5.17 -12.37
C SER A 140 8.69 -5.36 -11.89
N HIS A 141 9.39 -6.33 -12.47
CA HIS A 141 10.83 -6.52 -12.31
C HIS A 141 11.60 -5.29 -12.80
N THR A 142 11.14 -4.68 -13.89
CA THR A 142 11.76 -3.47 -14.44
C THR A 142 11.75 -2.31 -13.44
N LEU A 143 10.66 -2.08 -12.70
CA LEU A 143 10.64 -1.09 -11.61
C LEU A 143 11.54 -1.52 -10.45
N LEU A 144 11.44 -2.79 -10.02
CA LEU A 144 12.22 -3.33 -8.92
C LEU A 144 13.73 -3.07 -9.10
N GLU A 145 14.28 -3.38 -10.28
CA GLU A 145 15.70 -3.17 -10.57
C GLU A 145 16.11 -1.70 -10.52
N ARG A 146 15.23 -0.79 -10.93
CA ARG A 146 15.50 0.65 -10.92
C ARG A 146 15.42 1.26 -9.53
N VAL A 147 14.60 0.69 -8.65
CA VAL A 147 14.45 1.15 -7.25
C VAL A 147 15.50 0.50 -6.34
N ARG A 148 16.02 -0.68 -6.68
CA ARG A 148 17.02 -1.42 -5.90
C ARG A 148 18.22 -0.57 -5.44
N PRO A 149 18.81 0.33 -6.26
CA PRO A 149 19.88 1.23 -5.81
C PRO A 149 19.47 2.23 -4.72
N LEU A 150 18.18 2.53 -4.61
CA LEU A 150 17.59 3.45 -3.63
C LEU A 150 17.14 2.75 -2.36
N GLN A 151 17.09 1.41 -2.35
CA GLN A 151 16.69 0.66 -1.15
C GLN A 151 17.73 0.81 -0.04
N THR A 152 17.23 0.97 1.18
CA THR A 152 18.09 0.86 2.36
C THR A 152 18.65 -0.56 2.45
N LYS A 153 19.93 -0.69 2.80
CA LYS A 153 20.60 -1.98 2.98
C LYS A 153 20.71 -2.27 4.47
N GLY A 154 20.12 -3.38 4.90
CA GLY A 154 20.36 -3.95 6.23
C GLY A 154 21.49 -4.99 6.21
N LEU A 155 21.69 -5.65 7.36
CA LEU A 155 22.71 -6.70 7.54
C LEU A 155 22.57 -7.87 6.54
N PHE A 156 21.36 -8.10 6.02
CA PHE A 156 21.04 -9.20 5.10
C PHE A 156 20.70 -8.72 3.67
N GLY A 157 21.12 -7.52 3.28
CA GLY A 157 20.87 -6.95 1.95
C GLY A 157 19.74 -5.91 1.92
N PRO A 158 19.14 -5.64 0.74
CA PRO A 158 18.09 -4.62 0.60
C PRO A 158 16.88 -4.91 1.49
N ARG A 159 16.35 -3.89 2.17
CA ARG A 159 15.36 -4.05 3.24
C ARG A 159 14.06 -3.30 2.97
N ASP A 160 14.09 -1.98 3.03
CA ASP A 160 12.90 -1.14 2.93
C ASP A 160 12.93 -0.35 1.61
N PHE A 161 11.81 -0.38 0.87
CA PHE A 161 11.60 0.38 -0.37
C PHE A 161 11.21 1.85 -0.10
N ASP A 162 10.58 2.11 1.05
CA ASP A 162 9.96 3.39 1.38
C ASP A 162 9.11 3.95 0.22
N LYS A 163 9.10 5.28 0.03
CA LYS A 163 8.40 5.97 -1.08
C LYS A 163 9.28 6.11 -2.33
N TYR A 164 10.49 5.54 -2.34
CA TYR A 164 11.46 5.72 -3.42
C TYR A 164 11.04 5.07 -4.74
N VAL A 165 10.00 4.23 -4.72
CA VAL A 165 9.40 3.67 -5.94
C VAL A 165 8.97 4.76 -6.93
N PHE A 166 8.54 5.92 -6.43
CA PHE A 166 8.12 7.06 -7.25
C PHE A 166 9.27 7.98 -7.70
N HIS A 167 10.52 7.68 -7.33
CA HIS A 167 11.69 8.37 -7.90
C HIS A 167 12.02 7.84 -9.30
N VAL A 168 11.52 6.65 -9.65
CA VAL A 168 11.53 6.16 -11.03
C VAL A 168 10.32 6.79 -11.73
N PRO A 169 10.51 7.66 -12.74
CA PRO A 169 9.38 8.31 -13.38
C PRO A 169 8.61 7.31 -14.25
N PHE A 170 7.30 7.35 -14.17
CA PHE A 170 6.36 6.68 -15.08
C PHE A 170 5.11 7.56 -15.25
N PRO A 171 4.41 7.49 -16.39
CA PRO A 171 3.28 8.38 -16.67
C PRO A 171 2.07 8.06 -15.78
N VAL A 172 1.24 9.09 -15.56
CA VAL A 172 -0.11 8.96 -14.98
C VAL A 172 -0.93 8.04 -15.89
N PHE A 173 -1.82 7.24 -15.31
CA PHE A 173 -2.80 6.53 -16.12
C PHE A 173 -3.62 7.50 -16.97
N ASP A 174 -3.83 7.13 -18.22
CA ASP A 174 -4.61 7.90 -19.18
C ASP A 174 -5.37 6.90 -20.06
N PRO A 175 -6.71 6.86 -20.00
CA PRO A 175 -7.50 5.90 -20.76
C PRO A 175 -7.48 6.18 -22.27
N ALA A 176 -6.97 7.32 -22.73
CA ALA A 176 -6.77 7.61 -24.14
C ALA A 176 -5.49 6.98 -24.71
N ILE A 177 -4.60 6.46 -23.86
CA ILE A 177 -3.34 5.83 -24.27
C ILE A 177 -3.52 4.30 -24.35
N PRO A 178 -3.45 3.69 -25.55
CA PRO A 178 -3.69 2.26 -25.73
C PRO A 178 -2.77 1.38 -24.88
N GLU A 179 -1.52 1.78 -24.68
CA GLU A 179 -0.55 1.06 -23.86
C GLU A 179 -0.98 1.00 -22.39
N HIS A 180 -1.56 2.08 -21.86
CA HIS A 180 -2.07 2.12 -20.48
C HIS A 180 -3.26 1.18 -20.30
N ILE A 181 -4.17 1.16 -21.28
CA ILE A 181 -5.31 0.24 -21.31
C ILE A 181 -4.83 -1.21 -21.39
N ALA A 182 -3.85 -1.51 -22.25
CA ALA A 182 -3.29 -2.85 -22.39
C ALA A 182 -2.66 -3.36 -21.08
N ILE A 183 -1.91 -2.51 -20.37
CA ILE A 183 -1.36 -2.83 -19.05
C ILE A 183 -2.49 -3.12 -18.06
N ALA A 184 -3.52 -2.27 -17.98
CA ALA A 184 -4.64 -2.46 -17.07
C ALA A 184 -5.41 -3.78 -17.36
N GLN A 185 -5.58 -4.15 -18.63
CA GLN A 185 -6.21 -5.40 -19.04
C GLN A 185 -5.38 -6.64 -18.66
N LEU A 186 -4.06 -6.60 -18.87
CA LEU A 186 -3.15 -7.67 -18.43
C LEU A 186 -3.15 -7.82 -16.91
N ALA A 187 -3.16 -6.70 -16.18
CA ALA A 187 -3.27 -6.72 -14.73
C ALA A 187 -4.62 -7.28 -14.24
N ALA A 188 -5.73 -7.00 -14.94
CA ALA A 188 -7.01 -7.65 -14.64
C ALA A 188 -6.95 -9.18 -14.80
N GLN A 189 -6.24 -9.68 -15.81
CA GLN A 189 -6.00 -11.13 -15.98
C GLN A 189 -5.10 -11.67 -14.85
N ALA A 190 -4.08 -10.91 -14.44
CA ALA A 190 -3.22 -11.27 -13.32
C ALA A 190 -3.98 -11.31 -11.99
N GLU A 191 -4.89 -10.36 -11.73
CA GLU A 191 -5.80 -10.40 -10.57
C GLU A 191 -6.60 -11.72 -10.55
N GLN A 192 -7.14 -12.14 -11.71
CA GLN A 192 -7.92 -13.39 -11.83
C GLN A 192 -7.07 -14.63 -11.54
N VAL A 193 -5.89 -14.74 -12.16
CA VAL A 193 -4.96 -15.86 -11.94
C VAL A 193 -4.50 -15.90 -10.48
N ALA A 194 -4.09 -14.74 -9.93
CA ALA A 194 -3.64 -14.64 -8.56
C ALA A 194 -4.74 -15.03 -7.56
N ALA A 195 -5.98 -14.60 -7.80
CA ALA A 195 -7.14 -14.95 -6.96
C ALA A 195 -7.45 -16.46 -6.97
N ALA A 196 -7.25 -17.14 -8.10
CA ALA A 196 -7.51 -18.57 -8.25
C ALA A 196 -6.47 -19.47 -7.55
N VAL A 197 -5.31 -18.93 -7.15
CA VAL A 197 -4.29 -19.71 -6.46
C VAL A 197 -4.79 -20.21 -5.11
N ASP A 198 -4.75 -21.51 -4.88
CA ASP A 198 -5.06 -22.07 -3.56
C ASP A 198 -3.91 -21.79 -2.57
N LEU A 199 -4.24 -21.05 -1.50
CA LEU A 199 -3.31 -20.66 -0.43
C LEU A 199 -3.72 -21.26 0.93
N THR A 200 -4.71 -22.15 0.98
CA THR A 200 -5.31 -22.68 2.22
C THR A 200 -4.28 -23.32 3.16
N MET A 201 -3.34 -24.09 2.62
CA MET A 201 -2.29 -24.77 3.37
C MET A 201 -1.02 -23.93 3.57
N ILE A 202 -1.01 -22.68 3.11
CA ILE A 202 0.17 -21.82 3.18
C ILE A 202 0.12 -20.95 4.43
N THR A 203 1.09 -21.16 5.30
CA THR A 203 1.18 -20.44 6.59
C THR A 203 2.10 -19.23 6.53
N LYS A 204 3.05 -19.18 5.59
CA LYS A 204 3.98 -18.07 5.42
C LYS A 204 3.59 -17.21 4.22
N PHE A 205 3.44 -15.91 4.43
CA PHE A 205 3.10 -14.98 3.34
C PHE A 205 4.16 -14.94 2.23
N THR A 206 5.42 -15.23 2.53
CA THR A 206 6.50 -15.32 1.53
C THR A 206 6.25 -16.46 0.55
N ASP A 207 5.79 -17.61 1.05
CA ASP A 207 5.51 -18.79 0.24
C ASP A 207 4.24 -18.55 -0.59
N ALA A 208 3.26 -17.81 -0.04
CA ALA A 208 2.09 -17.37 -0.78
C ALA A 208 2.45 -16.44 -1.94
N ARG A 209 3.34 -15.46 -1.71
CA ARG A 209 3.87 -14.58 -2.77
C ARG A 209 4.56 -15.37 -3.86
N ASN A 210 5.41 -16.33 -3.48
CA ASN A 210 6.13 -17.16 -4.45
C ASN A 210 5.16 -18.01 -5.28
N LYS A 211 4.19 -18.66 -4.65
CA LYS A 211 3.18 -19.47 -5.36
C LYS A 211 2.36 -18.63 -6.34
N VAL A 212 1.99 -17.40 -5.95
CA VAL A 212 1.28 -16.48 -6.86
C VAL A 212 2.16 -16.08 -8.03
N ARG A 213 3.45 -15.76 -7.82
CA ARG A 213 4.38 -15.46 -8.92
C ARG A 213 4.52 -16.63 -9.89
N THR A 214 4.73 -17.84 -9.38
CA THR A 214 4.78 -19.06 -10.21
C THR A 214 3.52 -19.23 -11.05
N ALA A 215 2.34 -19.02 -10.47
CA ALA A 215 1.09 -19.10 -11.24
C ALA A 215 1.00 -18.04 -12.36
N LEU A 216 1.51 -16.83 -12.12
CA LEU A 216 1.55 -15.76 -13.13
C LEU A 216 2.60 -16.04 -14.22
N ASP A 217 3.73 -16.66 -13.87
CA ASP A 217 4.75 -17.13 -14.81
C ASP A 217 4.20 -18.26 -15.70
N ASP A 218 3.57 -19.27 -15.10
CA ASP A 218 2.98 -20.42 -15.79
C ASP A 218 1.85 -19.98 -16.76
N ALA A 219 1.11 -18.94 -16.40
CA ALA A 219 0.10 -18.32 -17.26
C ALA A 219 0.69 -17.42 -18.37
N GLY A 220 2.01 -17.23 -18.42
CA GLY A 220 2.69 -16.31 -19.36
C GLY A 220 2.45 -14.82 -19.08
N LEU A 221 1.69 -14.49 -18.03
CA LEU A 221 1.31 -13.12 -17.70
C LEU A 221 2.48 -12.30 -17.18
N ALA A 222 3.39 -12.91 -16.41
CA ALA A 222 4.56 -12.21 -15.91
C ALA A 222 5.40 -11.62 -17.05
N ARG A 223 5.67 -12.41 -18.10
CA ARG A 223 6.41 -11.94 -19.27
C ARG A 223 5.63 -10.88 -20.06
N ALA A 224 4.33 -11.08 -20.28
CA ALA A 224 3.49 -10.14 -21.00
C ALA A 224 3.42 -8.77 -20.31
N LEU A 225 3.25 -8.78 -18.98
CA LEU A 225 3.25 -7.58 -18.13
C LEU A 225 4.60 -6.86 -18.18
N GLU A 226 5.73 -7.57 -18.07
CA GLU A 226 7.05 -6.93 -18.19
C GLU A 226 7.26 -6.24 -19.55
N VAL A 227 6.82 -6.87 -20.65
CA VAL A 227 6.91 -6.25 -21.97
C VAL A 227 6.06 -4.99 -22.04
N ALA A 228 4.81 -5.04 -21.58
CA ALA A 228 3.89 -3.91 -21.62
C ALA A 228 4.36 -2.76 -20.71
N VAL A 229 4.73 -3.05 -19.46
CA VAL A 229 5.24 -2.06 -18.51
C VAL A 229 6.57 -1.45 -18.99
N GLY A 230 7.42 -2.23 -19.65
CA GLY A 230 8.66 -1.74 -20.24
C GLY A 230 8.47 -0.63 -21.30
N GLN A 231 7.29 -0.52 -21.91
CA GLN A 231 6.97 0.53 -22.89
C GLN A 231 6.67 1.88 -22.24
N VAL A 232 6.18 1.88 -21.00
CA VAL A 232 5.82 3.12 -20.27
C VAL A 232 6.91 3.57 -19.29
N LEU A 233 7.86 2.67 -18.97
CA LEU A 233 9.01 2.97 -18.13
C LEU A 233 10.17 3.56 -18.96
N PRO A 234 10.81 4.65 -18.51
CA PRO A 234 11.84 5.35 -19.28
C PRO A 234 13.05 4.45 -19.55
N THR A 235 13.62 4.46 -20.75
CA THR A 235 14.85 3.70 -21.02
C THR A 235 16.05 4.35 -20.33
N LEU A 236 16.85 3.54 -19.61
CA LEU A 236 18.11 4.00 -19.07
C LEU A 236 19.15 4.04 -20.20
N THR A 237 19.36 5.21 -20.81
CA THR A 237 20.47 5.40 -21.74
C THR A 237 21.75 5.58 -20.94
N SER A 238 22.65 4.58 -20.98
CA SER A 238 24.00 4.74 -20.45
C SER A 238 24.75 5.74 -21.33
N ARG A 239 24.94 6.97 -20.86
CA ARG A 239 25.89 7.87 -21.50
C ARG A 239 27.30 7.42 -21.10
N ALA A 240 27.99 6.75 -22.02
CA ALA A 240 29.40 6.46 -21.87
C ALA A 240 30.20 7.76 -22.02
N THR A 241 30.73 8.31 -20.91
CA THR A 241 32.00 9.07 -20.86
C THR A 241 32.40 9.36 -19.42
N GLY A 242 33.57 8.85 -19.02
CA GLY A 242 34.57 9.47 -18.14
C GLY A 242 34.13 10.07 -16.79
N HIS A 243 34.55 9.42 -15.70
CA HIS A 243 34.91 10.00 -14.40
C HIS A 243 34.19 11.28 -13.94
N SER A 244 32.99 11.11 -13.37
CA SER A 244 32.57 11.72 -12.09
C SER A 244 31.12 11.33 -11.84
N ALA A 245 30.80 10.94 -10.61
CA ALA A 245 29.43 10.67 -10.18
C ALA A 245 28.58 11.96 -10.34
N HIS A 246 27.92 12.10 -11.48
CA HIS A 246 26.95 13.16 -11.72
C HIS A 246 25.56 12.59 -11.50
N ALA A 247 24.90 13.13 -10.47
CA ALA A 247 23.50 12.90 -10.18
C ALA A 247 22.66 13.08 -11.44
N ILE A 248 21.83 12.08 -11.73
CA ILE A 248 20.81 12.14 -12.78
C ILE A 248 19.94 13.36 -12.47
N ARG A 249 20.03 14.41 -13.30
CA ARG A 249 19.11 15.55 -13.25
C ARG A 249 17.72 15.06 -13.64
N LEU A 250 16.89 14.82 -12.64
CA LEU A 250 15.46 14.58 -12.77
C LEU A 250 14.79 15.92 -13.15
N ASN A 251 14.42 16.08 -14.42
CA ASN A 251 13.54 17.19 -14.81
C ASN A 251 12.12 16.89 -14.29
N ARG A 252 11.58 17.87 -13.57
CA ARG A 252 10.17 18.05 -13.12
C ARG A 252 9.13 17.60 -14.15
N VAL A 253 7.88 17.22 -13.85
CA VAL A 253 7.04 17.07 -12.63
C VAL A 253 5.73 16.42 -13.09
N TRP A 254 5.10 15.61 -12.23
CA TRP A 254 3.69 15.21 -12.31
C TRP A 254 2.78 16.44 -12.15
N PRO A 255 1.88 16.78 -13.10
CA PRO A 255 1.00 17.93 -12.94
C PRO A 255 0.06 17.73 -11.74
N ARG A 256 -0.04 18.75 -10.88
CA ARG A 256 -1.07 18.82 -9.83
C ARG A 256 -2.45 18.83 -10.49
N ARG A 257 -3.38 17.99 -10.02
CA ARG A 257 -4.80 18.20 -10.34
C ARG A 257 -5.27 19.51 -9.68
N PRO A 258 -6.14 20.31 -10.31
CA PRO A 258 -6.57 21.61 -9.79
C PRO A 258 -7.40 21.52 -8.49
N ASP A 259 -7.91 20.34 -8.15
CA ASP A 259 -8.96 20.12 -7.15
C ASP A 259 -8.60 19.08 -6.06
N GLU A 260 -7.44 18.42 -6.17
CA GLU A 260 -6.90 17.58 -5.10
C GLU A 260 -5.45 17.96 -4.81
N ASP A 261 -5.22 18.43 -3.60
CA ASP A 261 -3.90 18.69 -3.05
C ASP A 261 -3.23 17.31 -2.82
N PHE A 262 -2.74 16.66 -3.89
CA PHE A 262 -2.07 15.35 -3.86
C PHE A 262 -0.84 15.36 -2.93
N HIS A 263 -0.34 16.55 -2.60
CA HIS A 263 0.67 16.76 -1.56
C HIS A 263 0.12 16.70 -0.13
N ARG A 264 -1.16 17.00 0.15
CA ARG A 264 -1.73 16.83 1.51
C ARG A 264 -1.96 15.36 1.88
N THR A 265 -2.14 14.48 0.91
CA THR A 265 -2.21 13.03 1.15
C THR A 265 -0.81 12.37 1.18
N LEU A 266 0.27 13.13 0.92
CA LEU A 266 1.64 12.59 0.83
C LEU A 266 2.74 13.36 1.59
N VAL A 267 2.44 14.46 2.27
CA VAL A 267 3.40 15.24 3.07
C VAL A 267 3.20 14.94 4.55
N PHE A 268 4.23 14.46 5.25
CA PHE A 268 4.81 15.19 6.37
C PHE A 268 6.25 14.72 6.61
N GLU A 269 7.09 15.72 6.88
CA GLU A 269 8.55 15.73 6.89
C GLU A 269 9.16 14.66 7.81
N ALA A 270 10.06 13.86 7.25
CA ALA A 270 11.10 13.20 8.04
C ALA A 270 12.10 14.28 8.49
N ARG A 271 11.82 14.93 9.62
CA ARG A 271 12.87 15.56 10.42
C ARG A 271 13.46 14.47 11.33
N LEU A 272 14.71 14.10 11.03
CA LEU A 272 15.66 13.74 12.08
C LEU A 272 16.01 15.00 12.88
#